data_AF-A0A521EDN5-F1
#
_entry.id   AF-A0A521EDN5-F1
#
_cell.length_a   1.000
_cell.length_b   1.000
_cell.length_c   1.000
_cell.angle_alpha   90.00
_cell.angle_beta   90.00
_cell.angle_gamma   90.00
#
_symmetry.space_group_name_H-M   'P 1'
#
loop_
_entity.id
_entity.type
_entity.pdbx_description
1 polymer ?
#
loop_
_entity_poly.entity_id
_entity_poly.type
_entity_poly.pdbx_seq_one_letter_code
_entity_poly.pdbx_strand_id
1 'polypeptide(L)'
;MRKLYKKRPKYFVTAVQLDLNFERIEYEKWGGKQKCKPGDWLINNSGDTYTVDKKYFIDNYQRVSPGVYNKIGEIWAEVATEDGSIKTLEGSTDYKAGDYLIFDREEGGDGYAIQKQVFERMYEEINPTTTLTREQESYINNRIQPRIDDFKNKANKNRNRFYVFQAIAILSAALVPVFSGFISDDTDPLKWLVAILGGTSAIVAGLLALYKFQENWIRYRSTYHDLESILAQFKTCSGIYVDSKQAFTLLLDNCERILKAEIGQWAESRRKKDSEDDG
;
A
#
# COMPACT_ATOMS: atom_id res chain seq x y z
N MET A 1 -17.39 -1.29 -23.14
CA MET A 1 -16.20 -1.80 -22.43
C MET A 1 -16.61 -2.00 -20.99
N ARG A 2 -16.47 -3.24 -20.50
CA ARG A 2 -16.89 -3.62 -19.16
C ARG A 2 -15.94 -3.03 -18.13
N LYS A 3 -16.51 -2.62 -17.01
CA LYS A 3 -15.81 -2.10 -15.85
C LYS A 3 -16.04 -3.03 -14.67
N LEU A 4 -15.11 -3.03 -13.73
CA LEU A 4 -15.18 -3.85 -12.54
C LEU A 4 -16.01 -3.13 -11.47
N TYR A 5 -16.90 -3.84 -10.78
CA TYR A 5 -17.75 -3.32 -9.72
C TYR A 5 -17.77 -4.26 -8.51
N LYS A 6 -18.00 -3.69 -7.33
CA LYS A 6 -18.31 -4.45 -6.11
C LYS A 6 -19.64 -4.01 -5.52
N LYS A 7 -20.30 -4.93 -4.83
CA LYS A 7 -21.55 -4.64 -4.12
C LYS A 7 -21.26 -3.73 -2.91
N ARG A 8 -22.05 -2.67 -2.73
CA ARG A 8 -21.90 -1.74 -1.61
C ARG A 8 -22.15 -2.45 -0.28
N PRO A 9 -21.46 -2.06 0.81
CA PRO A 9 -21.51 -2.75 2.10
C PRO A 9 -22.86 -2.67 2.83
N LYS A 10 -23.86 -1.97 2.29
CA LYS A 10 -25.21 -1.84 2.89
C LYS A 10 -26.17 -2.96 2.48
N TYR A 11 -25.79 -3.83 1.53
CA TYR A 11 -26.66 -4.87 1.00
C TYR A 11 -26.32 -6.23 1.59
N PHE A 12 -26.87 -6.48 2.78
CA PHE A 12 -26.78 -7.77 3.43
C PHE A 12 -27.86 -8.72 2.90
N VAL A 13 -27.55 -10.00 2.93
CA VAL A 13 -28.53 -11.06 2.77
C VAL A 13 -28.65 -11.80 4.09
N THR A 14 -29.84 -12.34 4.36
CA THR A 14 -30.01 -13.31 5.43
C THR A 14 -29.83 -14.69 4.82
N ALA A 15 -29.04 -15.57 5.43
CA ALA A 15 -28.85 -16.91 4.89
C ALA A 15 -28.78 -17.97 5.99
N VAL A 16 -29.32 -19.15 5.67
CA VAL A 16 -29.28 -20.35 6.52
C VAL A 16 -28.79 -21.51 5.67
N GLN A 17 -27.86 -22.28 6.22
CA GLN A 17 -27.43 -23.52 5.59
C GLN A 17 -28.50 -24.60 5.80
N LEU A 18 -28.87 -25.27 4.74
CA LEU A 18 -29.80 -26.40 4.75
C LEU A 18 -29.04 -27.68 5.12
N ASP A 19 -28.56 -27.72 6.37
CA ASP A 19 -27.90 -28.89 6.96
C ASP A 19 -28.93 -29.82 7.61
N LEU A 20 -29.87 -30.29 6.78
CA LEU A 20 -30.96 -31.18 7.14
C LEU A 20 -30.87 -32.46 6.30
N ASN A 21 -31.41 -33.56 6.80
CA ASN A 21 -31.52 -34.80 6.04
C ASN A 21 -32.76 -34.76 5.14
N PHE A 22 -32.57 -34.49 3.84
CA PHE A 22 -33.61 -34.53 2.82
C PHE A 22 -33.04 -35.02 1.48
N GLU A 23 -33.88 -35.59 0.63
CA GLU A 23 -33.45 -36.14 -0.66
C GLU A 23 -33.22 -35.05 -1.71
N ARG A 24 -34.19 -34.15 -1.89
CA ARG A 24 -34.08 -32.94 -2.72
C ARG A 24 -35.20 -31.96 -2.37
N ILE A 25 -34.92 -30.67 -2.44
CA ILE A 25 -35.95 -29.61 -2.47
C ILE A 25 -36.05 -29.10 -3.91
N GLU A 26 -37.27 -29.08 -4.46
CA GLU A 26 -37.56 -28.50 -5.78
C GLU A 26 -38.62 -27.40 -5.63
N TYR A 27 -38.45 -26.28 -6.33
CA TYR A 27 -39.40 -25.16 -6.31
C TYR A 27 -39.38 -24.40 -7.65
N GLU A 28 -40.42 -23.61 -7.93
CA GLU A 28 -40.49 -22.76 -9.13
C GLU A 28 -40.07 -21.32 -8.80
N LYS A 29 -39.16 -20.78 -9.61
CA LYS A 29 -38.71 -19.39 -9.51
C LYS A 29 -38.11 -18.94 -10.83
N TRP A 30 -38.29 -17.65 -11.16
CA TRP A 30 -37.75 -17.03 -12.37
C TRP A 30 -38.13 -17.76 -13.67
N GLY A 31 -39.35 -18.32 -13.72
CA GLY A 31 -39.86 -19.04 -14.88
C GLY A 31 -39.32 -20.47 -15.07
N GLY A 32 -38.54 -20.98 -14.11
CA GLY A 32 -37.94 -22.32 -14.19
C GLY A 32 -38.03 -23.11 -12.88
N LYS A 33 -37.78 -24.42 -12.99
CA LYS A 33 -37.62 -25.31 -11.82
C LYS A 33 -36.22 -25.18 -11.25
N GLN A 34 -36.16 -24.88 -9.96
CA GLN A 34 -34.94 -24.82 -9.17
C GLN A 34 -34.79 -26.08 -8.33
N LYS A 35 -33.54 -26.47 -8.04
CA LYS A 35 -33.21 -27.67 -7.27
C LYS A 35 -32.17 -27.34 -6.22
N CYS A 36 -32.32 -27.94 -5.05
CA CYS A 36 -31.42 -27.79 -3.92
C CYS A 36 -31.09 -29.15 -3.29
N LYS A 37 -29.82 -29.33 -2.92
CA LYS A 37 -29.29 -30.54 -2.25
C LYS A 37 -28.86 -30.23 -0.80
N PRO A 38 -28.71 -31.25 0.06
CA PRO A 38 -28.21 -31.06 1.41
C PRO A 38 -26.89 -30.28 1.45
N GLY A 39 -26.81 -29.31 2.38
CA GLY A 39 -25.65 -28.45 2.59
C GLY A 39 -25.62 -27.17 1.75
N ASP A 40 -26.54 -26.99 0.80
CA ASP A 40 -26.77 -25.71 0.10
C ASP A 40 -27.34 -24.66 1.06
N TRP A 41 -27.40 -23.40 0.60
CA TRP A 41 -27.84 -22.27 1.40
C TRP A 41 -29.17 -21.72 0.92
N LEU A 42 -30.10 -21.49 1.84
CA LEU A 42 -31.30 -20.68 1.58
C LEU A 42 -30.98 -19.22 1.88
N ILE A 43 -31.14 -18.35 0.89
CA ILE A 43 -30.84 -16.93 0.97
C ILE A 43 -32.14 -16.13 0.88
N ASN A 44 -32.29 -15.12 1.73
CA ASN A 44 -33.23 -14.03 1.59
C ASN A 44 -32.45 -12.73 1.31
N ASN A 45 -32.64 -12.19 0.11
CA ASN A 45 -32.07 -10.93 -0.32
C ASN A 45 -33.18 -9.88 -0.44
N SER A 46 -33.46 -9.16 0.66
CA SER A 46 -34.47 -8.10 0.71
C SER A 46 -35.89 -8.57 0.29
N GLY A 47 -36.29 -9.76 0.72
CA GLY A 47 -37.57 -10.38 0.40
C GLY A 47 -37.52 -11.38 -0.75
N ASP A 48 -36.49 -11.32 -1.60
CA ASP A 48 -36.29 -12.31 -2.65
C ASP A 48 -35.56 -13.55 -2.11
N THR A 49 -36.25 -14.70 -2.09
CA THR A 49 -35.76 -15.93 -1.45
C THR A 49 -35.41 -17.02 -2.47
N TYR A 50 -34.21 -17.58 -2.41
CA TYR A 50 -33.71 -18.60 -3.34
C TYR A 50 -32.59 -19.45 -2.71
N THR A 51 -32.28 -20.60 -3.31
CA THR A 51 -31.20 -21.48 -2.87
C THR A 51 -29.92 -21.26 -3.67
N VAL A 52 -28.77 -21.45 -3.03
CA VAL A 52 -27.44 -21.32 -3.63
C VAL A 52 -26.58 -22.53 -3.28
N ASP A 53 -25.83 -23.04 -4.26
CA ASP A 53 -24.91 -24.15 -4.07
C ASP A 53 -23.89 -23.88 -2.95
N LYS A 54 -23.62 -24.90 -2.13
CA LYS A 54 -22.68 -24.84 -1.00
C LYS A 54 -21.33 -24.21 -1.35
N LYS A 55 -20.69 -24.63 -2.44
CA LYS A 55 -19.35 -24.16 -2.83
C LYS A 55 -19.43 -22.71 -3.30
N TYR A 56 -20.40 -22.39 -4.14
CA TYR A 56 -20.62 -21.01 -4.59
C TYR A 56 -20.84 -20.06 -3.41
N PHE A 57 -21.62 -20.47 -2.41
CA PHE A 57 -21.86 -19.65 -1.23
C PHE A 57 -20.58 -19.36 -0.45
N ILE A 58 -19.75 -20.39 -0.21
CA ILE A 58 -18.47 -20.25 0.50
C ILE A 58 -17.52 -19.30 -0.25
N ASP A 59 -17.47 -19.42 -1.57
CA ASP A 59 -16.54 -18.65 -2.40
C ASP A 59 -17.00 -17.18 -2.56
N ASN A 60 -18.30 -16.90 -2.45
CA ASN A 60 -18.89 -15.59 -2.81
C ASN A 60 -19.64 -14.89 -1.67
N TYR A 61 -19.67 -15.42 -0.45
CA TYR A 61 -20.34 -14.79 0.68
C TYR A 61 -19.48 -14.79 1.93
N GLN A 62 -19.45 -13.66 2.64
CA GLN A 62 -18.74 -13.51 3.90
C GLN A 62 -19.76 -13.29 5.02
N ARG A 63 -19.53 -13.93 6.16
CA ARG A 63 -20.42 -13.80 7.34
C ARG A 63 -20.14 -12.47 8.03
N VAL A 64 -21.18 -11.68 8.25
CA VAL A 64 -21.13 -10.41 8.99
C VAL A 64 -21.52 -10.63 10.45
N SER A 65 -22.62 -11.34 10.67
CA SER A 65 -23.09 -11.79 11.99
C SER A 65 -23.89 -13.10 11.82
N PRO A 66 -24.31 -13.80 12.89
CA PRO A 66 -25.13 -15.00 12.77
C PRO A 66 -26.36 -14.76 11.88
N GLY A 67 -26.47 -15.51 10.79
CA GLY A 67 -27.55 -15.40 9.82
C GLY A 67 -27.42 -14.25 8.80
N VAL A 68 -26.46 -13.35 8.94
CA VAL A 68 -26.29 -12.17 8.07
C VAL A 68 -24.98 -12.24 7.30
N TYR A 69 -25.06 -12.09 5.97
CA TYR A 69 -23.94 -12.25 5.06
C TYR A 69 -23.88 -11.10 4.06
N ASN A 70 -22.68 -10.77 3.60
CA ASN A 70 -22.46 -9.92 2.43
C ASN A 70 -21.97 -10.77 1.27
N LYS A 71 -22.51 -10.52 0.06
CA LYS A 71 -21.94 -11.10 -1.16
C LYS A 71 -20.59 -10.44 -1.41
N ILE A 72 -19.52 -11.24 -1.41
CA ILE A 72 -18.16 -10.85 -1.75
C ILE A 72 -17.88 -11.40 -3.15
N GLY A 73 -17.60 -10.52 -4.09
CA GLY A 73 -17.48 -10.91 -5.48
C GLY A 73 -17.45 -9.66 -6.33
N GLU A 74 -16.40 -9.58 -7.13
CA GLU A 74 -16.28 -8.56 -8.15
C GLU A 74 -17.10 -9.01 -9.34
N ILE A 75 -17.81 -8.06 -9.93
CA ILE A 75 -18.62 -8.31 -11.13
C ILE A 75 -18.16 -7.38 -12.24
N TRP A 76 -18.30 -7.84 -13.47
CA TRP A 76 -18.04 -7.02 -14.64
C TRP A 76 -19.37 -6.47 -15.14
N ALA A 77 -19.45 -5.18 -15.37
CA ALA A 77 -20.68 -4.59 -15.91
C ALA A 77 -20.39 -3.57 -17.00
N GLU A 78 -21.31 -3.47 -17.96
CA GLU A 78 -21.36 -2.40 -18.95
C GLU A 78 -22.76 -1.83 -19.09
N VAL A 79 -22.84 -0.60 -19.58
CA VAL A 79 -24.11 0.08 -19.84
C VAL A 79 -24.61 -0.37 -21.21
N ALA A 80 -25.85 -0.89 -21.25
CA ALA A 80 -26.53 -1.25 -22.49
C ALA A 80 -26.72 -0.01 -23.37
N THR A 81 -26.32 -0.09 -24.64
CA THR A 81 -26.43 1.01 -25.59
C THR A 81 -27.77 1.01 -26.34
N GLU A 82 -28.48 -0.10 -26.32
CA GLU A 82 -29.75 -0.33 -27.00
C GLU A 82 -30.69 -1.17 -26.14
N ASP A 83 -31.97 -1.21 -26.51
CA ASP A 83 -32.95 -2.09 -25.90
C ASP A 83 -32.71 -3.54 -26.36
N GLY A 84 -32.90 -4.51 -25.47
CA GLY A 84 -32.67 -5.91 -25.81
C GLY A 84 -33.06 -6.90 -24.73
N SER A 85 -32.57 -8.13 -24.87
CA SER A 85 -32.76 -9.21 -23.90
C SER A 85 -31.49 -10.05 -23.82
N ILE A 86 -31.06 -10.39 -22.59
CA ILE A 86 -29.90 -11.25 -22.35
C ILE A 86 -30.37 -12.60 -21.85
N LYS A 87 -29.81 -13.68 -22.44
CA LYS A 87 -30.06 -15.03 -21.96
C LYS A 87 -29.28 -15.26 -20.67
N THR A 88 -29.97 -15.69 -19.63
CA THR A 88 -29.37 -16.01 -18.33
C THR A 88 -29.36 -17.53 -18.15
N LEU A 89 -28.64 -18.03 -17.14
CA LEU A 89 -28.69 -19.45 -16.76
C LEU A 89 -30.11 -19.92 -16.38
N GLU A 90 -30.96 -18.98 -15.97
CA GLU A 90 -32.30 -19.22 -15.43
C GLU A 90 -33.42 -18.89 -16.43
N GLY A 91 -33.10 -18.27 -17.57
CA GLY A 91 -34.08 -17.83 -18.57
C GLY A 91 -33.57 -16.68 -19.44
N SER A 92 -34.28 -15.56 -19.43
CA SER A 92 -33.86 -14.32 -20.09
C SER A 92 -34.28 -13.09 -19.29
N THR A 93 -33.56 -11.99 -19.45
CA THR A 93 -33.89 -10.71 -18.82
C THR A 93 -33.87 -9.61 -19.87
N ASP A 94 -35.01 -8.93 -20.01
CA ASP A 94 -35.15 -7.78 -20.91
C ASP A 94 -34.54 -6.52 -20.27
N TYR A 95 -34.01 -5.64 -21.10
CA TYR A 95 -33.36 -4.40 -20.68
C TYR A 95 -33.58 -3.25 -21.67
N LYS A 96 -33.41 -2.03 -21.16
CA LYS A 96 -33.47 -0.80 -21.95
C LYS A 96 -32.09 -0.19 -22.13
N ALA A 97 -31.93 0.63 -23.16
CA ALA A 97 -30.75 1.45 -23.32
C ALA A 97 -30.51 2.27 -22.03
N GLY A 98 -29.32 2.17 -21.46
CA GLY A 98 -28.93 2.79 -20.19
C GLY A 98 -28.96 1.87 -18.97
N ASP A 99 -29.56 0.68 -19.06
CA ASP A 99 -29.48 -0.34 -18.01
C ASP A 99 -28.09 -1.01 -17.98
N TYR A 100 -27.78 -1.75 -16.91
CA TYR A 100 -26.50 -2.44 -16.79
C TYR A 100 -26.64 -3.92 -17.15
N LEU A 101 -25.69 -4.40 -17.96
CA LEU A 101 -25.47 -5.81 -18.24
C LEU A 101 -24.33 -6.29 -17.35
N ILE A 102 -24.61 -7.26 -16.48
CA ILE A 102 -23.66 -7.85 -15.54
C ILE A 102 -23.15 -9.17 -16.09
N PHE A 103 -21.86 -9.44 -15.92
CA PHE A 103 -21.16 -10.64 -16.34
C PHE A 103 -20.27 -11.19 -15.23
N ASP A 104 -20.03 -12.50 -15.29
CA ASP A 104 -19.08 -13.21 -14.43
C ASP A 104 -17.61 -12.88 -14.77
N ARG A 105 -17.30 -12.55 -16.02
CA ARG A 105 -15.94 -12.34 -16.55
C ARG A 105 -15.85 -11.09 -17.44
N GLU A 106 -14.65 -10.53 -17.55
CA GLU A 106 -14.36 -9.32 -18.34
C GLU A 106 -14.64 -9.53 -19.85
N GLU A 107 -14.22 -10.68 -20.38
CA GLU A 107 -14.41 -11.06 -21.78
C GLU A 107 -15.89 -11.29 -22.14
N GLY A 108 -16.75 -11.41 -21.12
CA GLY A 108 -18.15 -11.82 -21.23
C GLY A 108 -18.33 -13.28 -20.81
N GLY A 109 -19.59 -13.68 -20.64
CA GLY A 109 -19.96 -15.00 -20.13
C GLY A 109 -21.42 -15.03 -19.69
N ASP A 110 -21.73 -15.81 -18.66
CA ASP A 110 -23.06 -15.83 -18.08
C ASP A 110 -23.37 -14.47 -17.45
N GLY A 111 -24.51 -13.91 -17.83
CA GLY A 111 -24.86 -12.55 -17.46
C GLY A 111 -26.35 -12.35 -17.26
N TYR A 112 -26.69 -11.23 -16.65
CA TYR A 112 -28.06 -10.80 -16.46
C TYR A 112 -28.15 -9.28 -16.53
N ALA A 113 -29.33 -8.77 -16.86
CA ALA A 113 -29.56 -7.34 -16.91
C ALA A 113 -30.20 -6.83 -15.62
N ILE A 114 -29.89 -5.59 -15.27
CA ILE A 114 -30.46 -4.92 -14.11
C ILE A 114 -30.66 -3.43 -14.40
N GLN A 115 -31.78 -2.91 -13.91
CA GLN A 115 -32.14 -1.52 -14.12
C GLN A 115 -31.08 -0.58 -13.56
N LYS A 116 -30.78 0.50 -14.30
CA LYS A 116 -29.79 1.52 -13.92
C LYS A 116 -29.88 1.95 -12.45
N GLN A 117 -31.07 2.33 -12.03
CA GLN A 117 -31.31 2.84 -10.67
C GLN A 117 -31.05 1.79 -9.58
N VAL A 118 -31.30 0.52 -9.87
CA VAL A 118 -31.04 -0.57 -8.93
C VAL A 118 -29.55 -0.87 -8.89
N PHE A 119 -28.89 -0.91 -10.05
CA PHE A 119 -27.46 -1.13 -10.15
C PHE A 119 -26.64 -0.09 -9.40
N GLU A 120 -26.85 1.20 -9.69
CA GLU A 120 -26.08 2.30 -9.10
C GLU A 120 -26.29 2.42 -7.58
N ARG A 121 -27.46 1.96 -7.11
CA ARG A 121 -27.75 1.86 -5.68
C ARG A 121 -26.98 0.73 -5.02
N MET A 122 -26.87 -0.42 -5.69
CA MET A 122 -26.31 -1.66 -5.14
C MET A 122 -24.80 -1.82 -5.34
N TYR A 123 -24.24 -1.23 -6.38
CA TYR A 123 -22.86 -1.43 -6.81
C TYR A 123 -22.07 -0.12 -6.82
N GLU A 124 -20.76 -0.24 -6.69
CA GLU A 124 -19.81 0.85 -6.88
C GLU A 124 -18.67 0.38 -7.78
N GLU A 125 -18.23 1.27 -8.68
CA GLU A 125 -17.15 1.00 -9.63
C GLU A 125 -15.84 0.81 -8.86
N ILE A 126 -15.18 -0.33 -9.10
CA ILE A 126 -13.80 -0.55 -8.69
C ILE A 126 -12.93 0.10 -9.76
N ASN A 127 -12.58 1.36 -9.54
CA ASN A 127 -11.48 1.96 -10.30
C ASN A 127 -10.19 1.27 -9.85
N PRO A 128 -9.41 0.65 -10.75
CA PRO A 128 -8.14 -0.01 -10.41
C PRO A 128 -7.09 0.97 -9.85
N THR A 129 -7.36 2.28 -9.91
CA THR A 129 -6.63 3.30 -9.18
C THR A 129 -7.45 3.71 -7.96
N THR A 130 -7.04 3.26 -6.78
CA THR A 130 -7.54 3.72 -5.48
C THR A 130 -7.52 5.25 -5.46
N THR A 131 -8.67 5.88 -5.73
CA THR A 131 -8.79 7.31 -5.52
C THR A 131 -8.86 7.47 -4.00
N LEU A 132 -7.70 7.76 -3.41
CA LEU A 132 -7.56 8.11 -2.02
C LEU A 132 -8.67 9.10 -1.64
N THR A 133 -9.32 8.92 -0.49
CA THR A 133 -10.25 9.96 -0.03
C THR A 133 -9.47 11.26 0.19
N ARG A 134 -10.13 12.42 0.04
CA ARG A 134 -9.46 13.73 0.25
C ARG A 134 -8.75 13.82 1.60
N GLU A 135 -9.28 13.14 2.62
CA GLU A 135 -8.68 13.04 3.95
C GLU A 135 -7.38 12.21 3.94
N GLN A 136 -7.37 11.08 3.23
CA GLN A 136 -6.19 10.22 3.08
C GLN A 136 -5.09 10.90 2.26
N GLU A 137 -5.45 11.57 1.15
CA GLU A 137 -4.50 12.38 0.37
C GLU A 137 -3.92 13.52 1.22
N SER A 138 -4.78 14.23 1.94
CA SER A 138 -4.36 15.31 2.84
C SER A 138 -3.40 14.80 3.91
N TYR A 139 -3.67 13.66 4.53
CA TYR A 139 -2.76 13.07 5.50
C TYR A 139 -1.40 12.71 4.87
N ILE A 140 -1.39 11.99 3.75
CA ILE A 140 -0.14 11.59 3.09
C ILE A 140 0.68 12.82 2.70
N ASN A 141 0.04 13.82 2.09
CA ASN A 141 0.72 15.01 1.60
C ASN A 141 1.15 15.97 2.72
N ASN A 142 0.39 16.09 3.81
CA ASN A 142 0.70 17.04 4.89
C ASN A 142 1.56 16.43 5.99
N ARG A 143 1.50 15.10 6.20
CA ARG A 143 2.21 14.43 7.30
C ARG A 143 3.39 13.60 6.84
N ILE A 144 3.24 12.81 5.77
CA ILE A 144 4.25 11.84 5.35
C ILE A 144 5.23 12.45 4.35
N GLN A 145 4.72 13.13 3.31
CA GLN A 145 5.55 13.72 2.27
C GLN A 145 6.61 14.69 2.81
N PRO A 146 6.30 15.62 3.74
CA PRO A 146 7.31 16.52 4.29
C PRO A 146 8.38 15.79 5.10
N ARG A 147 8.05 14.62 5.69
CA ARG A 147 9.03 13.78 6.41
C ARG A 147 9.99 13.11 5.44
N ILE A 148 9.47 12.57 4.33
CA ILE A 148 10.28 12.00 3.26
C ILE A 148 11.26 13.05 2.72
N ASP A 149 10.76 14.26 2.45
CA ASP A 149 11.58 15.36 1.93
C ASP A 149 12.66 15.81 2.93
N ASP A 150 12.34 15.87 4.22
CA ASP A 150 13.31 16.17 5.28
C ASP A 150 14.41 15.10 5.38
N PHE A 151 14.05 13.80 5.34
CA PHE A 151 15.03 12.72 5.33
C PHE A 151 15.91 12.75 4.07
N LYS A 152 15.34 13.00 2.90
CA LYS A 152 16.08 13.15 1.64
C LYS A 152 17.07 14.32 1.72
N ASN A 153 16.64 15.46 2.25
CA ASN A 153 17.50 16.62 2.47
C ASN A 153 18.61 16.35 3.48
N LYS A 154 18.31 15.65 4.58
CA LYS A 154 19.32 15.23 5.57
C LYS A 154 20.33 14.26 4.96
N ALA A 155 19.89 13.28 4.19
CA ALA A 155 20.78 12.34 3.50
C ALA A 155 21.76 13.08 2.58
N ASN A 156 21.26 13.98 1.74
CA ASN A 156 22.08 14.77 0.80
C ASN A 156 23.06 15.71 1.52
N LYS A 157 22.65 16.36 2.61
CA LYS A 157 23.54 17.23 3.40
C LYS A 157 24.68 16.43 4.03
N ASN A 158 24.38 15.26 4.61
CA ASN A 158 25.41 14.40 5.21
C ASN A 158 26.36 13.84 4.14
N ARG A 159 25.84 13.45 2.97
CA ARG A 159 26.65 13.05 1.82
C ARG A 159 27.66 14.13 1.42
N ASN A 160 27.17 15.35 1.19
CA ASN A 160 28.01 16.43 0.69
C ASN A 160 29.07 16.82 1.74
N ARG A 161 28.69 16.88 3.02
CA ARG A 161 29.65 17.11 4.12
C ARG A 161 30.71 16.03 4.16
N PHE A 162 30.33 14.75 4.08
CA PHE A 162 31.27 13.64 4.04
C PHE A 162 32.30 13.81 2.92
N TYR A 163 31.86 14.03 1.69
CA TYR A 163 32.79 14.19 0.57
C TYR A 163 33.68 15.42 0.68
N VAL A 164 33.18 16.55 1.19
CA VAL A 164 33.98 17.76 1.41
C VAL A 164 35.07 17.52 2.45
N PHE A 165 34.72 16.99 3.63
CA PHE A 165 35.70 16.71 4.68
C PHE A 165 36.69 15.62 4.25
N GLN A 166 36.22 14.57 3.58
CA GLN A 166 37.08 13.51 3.05
C GLN A 166 38.07 14.06 2.02
N ALA A 167 37.63 14.96 1.13
CA ALA A 167 38.51 15.60 0.15
C ALA A 167 39.57 16.48 0.83
N ILE A 168 39.19 17.28 1.83
CA ILE A 168 40.14 18.11 2.59
C ILE A 168 41.20 17.24 3.29
N ALA A 169 40.78 16.14 3.92
CA ALA A 169 41.69 15.22 4.60
C ALA A 169 42.68 14.57 3.64
N ILE A 170 42.20 14.08 2.49
CA ILE A 170 43.02 13.43 1.45
C ILE A 170 44.00 14.44 0.83
N LEU A 171 43.52 15.63 0.44
CA LEU A 171 44.38 16.65 -0.17
C LEU A 171 45.47 17.11 0.82
N SER A 172 45.11 17.33 2.09
CA SER A 172 46.08 17.71 3.12
C SER A 172 47.14 16.62 3.32
N ALA A 173 46.73 15.34 3.39
CA ALA A 173 47.65 14.22 3.54
C ALA A 173 48.54 14.01 2.30
N ALA A 174 48.00 14.19 1.09
CA ALA A 174 48.75 14.00 -0.15
C ALA A 174 49.79 15.11 -0.40
N LEU A 175 49.55 16.33 0.12
CA LEU A 175 50.49 17.44 0.01
C LEU A 175 51.68 17.31 0.98
N VAL A 176 51.55 16.58 2.10
CA VAL A 176 52.62 16.39 3.07
C VAL A 176 53.89 15.80 2.42
N PRO A 177 53.86 14.66 1.70
CA PRO A 177 55.04 14.12 1.01
C PRO A 177 55.60 15.05 -0.07
N VAL A 178 54.73 15.75 -0.80
CA VAL A 178 55.14 16.66 -1.89
C VAL A 178 55.99 17.80 -1.33
N PHE A 179 55.51 18.48 -0.28
CA PHE A 179 56.28 19.56 0.35
C PHE A 179 57.46 19.04 1.17
N SER A 180 57.34 17.86 1.77
CA SER A 180 58.44 17.24 2.51
C SER A 180 59.66 16.96 1.63
N GLY A 181 59.46 16.66 0.34
CA GLY A 181 60.55 16.41 -0.61
C GLY A 181 61.40 17.64 -0.96
N PHE A 182 60.92 18.85 -0.67
CA PHE A 182 61.61 20.11 -0.96
C PHE A 182 62.22 20.77 0.29
N ILE A 183 62.21 20.10 1.45
CA ILE A 183 62.77 20.64 2.69
C ILE A 183 64.30 20.63 2.60
N SER A 184 64.91 21.80 2.80
CA SER A 184 66.35 22.03 3.00
C SER A 184 66.60 22.78 4.31
N ASP A 185 67.84 22.84 4.81
CA ASP A 185 68.16 23.39 6.14
C ASP A 185 67.66 24.83 6.35
N ASP A 186 67.66 25.68 5.31
CA ASP A 186 67.20 27.08 5.32
C ASP A 186 65.68 27.30 5.16
N THR A 187 64.86 26.25 5.09
CA THR A 187 63.42 26.36 4.73
C THR A 187 62.45 26.21 5.91
N ASP A 188 62.62 27.01 6.96
CA ASP A 188 61.74 26.96 8.15
C ASP A 188 60.24 27.18 7.88
N PRO A 189 59.80 28.04 6.94
CA PRO A 189 58.37 28.17 6.62
C PRO A 189 57.74 26.88 6.05
N LEU A 190 58.51 26.09 5.29
CA LEU A 190 58.05 24.83 4.69
C LEU A 190 57.86 23.75 5.76
N LYS A 191 58.71 23.72 6.79
CA LYS A 191 58.58 22.79 7.93
C LYS A 191 57.26 23.00 8.68
N TRP A 192 56.89 24.26 8.94
CA TRP A 192 55.60 24.60 9.57
C TRP A 192 54.40 24.25 8.68
N LEU A 193 54.51 24.46 7.36
CA LEU A 193 53.44 24.12 6.42
C LEU A 193 53.13 22.62 6.44
N VAL A 194 54.16 21.77 6.40
CA VAL A 194 54.01 20.31 6.49
C VAL A 194 53.36 19.89 7.81
N ALA A 195 53.76 20.49 8.92
CA ALA A 195 53.15 20.23 10.23
C ALA A 195 51.66 20.60 10.27
N ILE A 196 51.28 21.76 9.72
CA ILE A 196 49.89 22.21 9.65
C ILE A 196 49.04 21.30 8.76
N LEU A 197 49.56 20.87 7.60
CA LEU A 197 48.85 19.95 6.70
C LEU A 197 48.60 18.59 7.36
N GLY A 198 49.61 18.03 8.02
CA GLY A 198 49.48 16.78 8.77
C GLY A 198 48.48 16.89 9.91
N GLY A 199 48.57 17.95 10.72
CA GLY A 199 47.64 18.22 11.82
C GLY A 199 46.20 18.42 11.33
N THR A 200 46.00 19.16 10.24
CA THR A 200 44.68 19.39 9.65
C THR A 200 44.05 18.09 9.17
N SER A 201 44.83 17.23 8.50
CA SER A 201 44.34 15.92 8.05
C SER A 201 43.87 15.05 9.22
N ALA A 202 44.66 14.99 10.30
CA ALA A 202 44.31 14.22 11.50
C ALA A 202 43.05 14.75 12.20
N ILE A 203 42.92 16.08 12.34
CA ILE A 203 41.72 16.71 12.93
C ILE A 203 40.48 16.38 12.09
N VAL A 204 40.56 16.53 10.76
CA VAL A 204 39.42 16.26 9.88
C VAL A 204 39.05 14.76 9.89
N ALA A 205 40.02 13.86 9.95
CA ALA A 205 39.77 12.42 10.12
C ALA A 205 39.04 12.11 11.43
N GLY A 206 39.45 12.76 12.53
CA GLY A 206 38.76 12.67 13.82
C GLY A 206 37.33 13.17 13.76
N LEU A 207 37.09 14.31 13.10
CA LEU A 207 35.73 14.85 12.89
C LEU A 207 34.86 13.91 12.04
N LEU A 208 35.42 13.30 11.00
CA LEU A 208 34.72 12.31 10.17
C LEU A 208 34.28 11.10 11.01
N ALA A 209 35.16 10.60 11.88
CA ALA A 209 34.88 9.49 12.79
C ALA A 209 33.81 9.85 13.85
N LEU A 210 33.85 11.08 14.38
CA LEU A 210 32.92 11.55 15.40
C LEU A 210 31.50 11.79 14.85
N TYR A 211 31.39 12.47 13.70
CA TYR A 211 30.10 12.82 13.12
C TYR A 211 29.43 11.68 12.35
N LYS A 212 30.19 10.65 11.97
CA LYS A 212 29.69 9.47 11.26
C LYS A 212 28.78 9.83 10.08
N PHE A 213 29.18 10.83 9.29
CA PHE A 213 28.38 11.34 8.17
C PHE A 213 28.00 10.22 7.20
N GLN A 214 28.90 9.23 7.02
CA GLN A 214 28.68 8.06 6.18
C GLN A 214 27.65 7.06 6.75
N GLU A 215 27.49 6.93 8.05
CA GLU A 215 26.41 6.09 8.59
C GLU A 215 25.08 6.84 8.49
N ASN A 216 25.10 8.14 8.79
CA ASN A 216 23.91 8.98 8.82
C ASN A 216 23.24 9.13 7.44
N TRP A 217 23.98 9.42 6.35
CA TRP A 217 23.36 9.50 5.00
C TRP A 217 22.79 8.16 4.51
N ILE A 218 23.44 7.01 4.78
CA ILE A 218 22.93 5.68 4.40
C ILE A 218 21.64 5.40 5.18
N ARG A 219 21.64 5.66 6.49
CA ARG A 219 20.47 5.47 7.35
C ARG A 219 19.28 6.28 6.83
N TYR A 220 19.42 7.60 6.69
CA TYR A 220 18.32 8.43 6.18
C TYR A 220 17.84 8.01 4.80
N ARG A 221 18.77 7.52 3.96
CA ARG A 221 18.44 7.03 2.62
C ARG A 221 17.60 5.76 2.66
N SER A 222 17.94 4.81 3.52
CA SER A 222 17.10 3.63 3.76
C SER A 222 15.72 4.06 4.24
N THR A 223 15.64 4.90 5.28
CA THR A 223 14.38 5.31 5.91
C THR A 223 13.42 5.95 4.91
N TYR A 224 13.89 6.87 4.05
CA TYR A 224 12.98 7.48 3.06
C TYR A 224 12.60 6.51 1.94
N HIS A 225 13.50 5.60 1.51
CA HIS A 225 13.17 4.59 0.50
C HIS A 225 12.16 3.57 1.03
N ASP A 226 12.24 3.21 2.31
CA ASP A 226 11.26 2.32 2.97
C ASP A 226 9.87 2.97 3.00
N LEU A 227 9.80 4.27 3.33
CA LEU A 227 8.55 5.05 3.29
C LEU A 227 7.99 5.17 1.86
N GLU A 228 8.84 5.46 0.86
CA GLU A 228 8.42 5.52 -0.55
C GLU A 228 7.92 4.16 -1.06
N SER A 229 8.60 3.07 -0.70
CA SER A 229 8.23 1.70 -1.08
C SER A 229 6.85 1.33 -0.52
N ILE A 230 6.61 1.62 0.77
CA ILE A 230 5.31 1.39 1.40
C ILE A 230 4.20 2.22 0.72
N LEU A 231 4.46 3.50 0.42
CA LEU A 231 3.50 4.34 -0.30
C LEU A 231 3.23 3.80 -1.72
N ALA A 232 4.25 3.28 -2.41
CA ALA A 232 4.09 2.67 -3.73
C ALA A 232 3.27 1.38 -3.67
N GLN A 233 3.54 0.50 -2.70
CA GLN A 233 2.76 -0.74 -2.47
C GLN A 233 1.29 -0.43 -2.15
N PHE A 234 1.05 0.57 -1.30
CA PHE A 234 -0.29 1.04 -1.00
C PHE A 234 -1.00 1.60 -2.24
N LYS A 235 -0.33 2.44 -3.05
CA LYS A 235 -0.91 3.02 -4.28
C LYS A 235 -1.23 1.98 -5.34
N THR A 236 -0.46 0.90 -5.39
CA THR A 236 -0.62 -0.20 -6.36
C THR A 236 -1.48 -1.34 -5.82
N CYS A 237 -2.05 -1.22 -4.62
CA CYS A 237 -2.82 -2.28 -3.94
C CYS A 237 -2.09 -3.64 -3.94
N SER A 238 -0.76 -3.61 -3.74
CA SER A 238 0.08 -4.80 -3.80
C SER A 238 0.58 -5.23 -2.41
N GLY A 239 1.00 -6.49 -2.28
CA GLY A 239 1.56 -7.04 -1.05
C GLY A 239 0.55 -7.10 0.09
N ILE A 240 0.90 -6.53 1.25
CA ILE A 240 0.05 -6.51 2.45
C ILE A 240 -1.17 -5.57 2.34
N TYR A 241 -1.28 -4.80 1.24
CA TYR A 241 -2.32 -3.79 1.03
C TYR A 241 -3.45 -4.25 0.11
N VAL A 242 -3.51 -5.55 -0.23
CA VAL A 242 -4.56 -6.13 -1.08
C VAL A 242 -5.95 -6.04 -0.43
N ASP A 243 -6.04 -6.10 0.91
CA ASP A 243 -7.30 -5.89 1.63
C ASP A 243 -7.62 -4.40 1.81
N SER A 244 -8.52 -3.90 0.95
CA SER A 244 -8.93 -2.50 0.91
C SER A 244 -9.53 -1.95 2.22
N LYS A 245 -10.09 -2.79 3.11
CA LYS A 245 -10.77 -2.30 4.32
C LYS A 245 -9.81 -1.81 5.40
N GLN A 246 -8.61 -2.41 5.47
CA GLN A 246 -7.60 -2.08 6.49
C GLN A 246 -6.33 -1.48 5.89
N ALA A 247 -6.21 -1.39 4.56
CA ALA A 247 -5.01 -0.91 3.87
C ALA A 247 -4.50 0.45 4.39
N PHE A 248 -5.40 1.40 4.68
CA PHE A 248 -5.00 2.73 5.15
C PHE A 248 -4.52 2.72 6.61
N THR A 249 -5.21 1.99 7.50
CA THR A 249 -4.76 1.81 8.89
C THR A 249 -3.40 1.11 8.94
N LEU A 250 -3.22 0.09 8.11
CA LEU A 250 -1.95 -0.61 7.98
C LEU A 250 -0.83 0.27 7.41
N LEU A 251 -1.15 1.18 6.48
CA LEU A 251 -0.22 2.19 5.98
C LEU A 251 0.25 3.11 7.11
N LEU A 252 -0.69 3.60 7.91
CA LEU A 252 -0.45 4.45 9.08
C LEU A 252 0.47 3.74 10.08
N ASP A 253 0.12 2.52 10.48
CA ASP A 253 0.88 1.75 11.47
C ASP A 253 2.30 1.46 10.98
N ASN A 254 2.47 1.09 9.71
CA ASN A 254 3.79 0.83 9.14
C ASN A 254 4.64 2.10 9.03
N CYS A 255 4.06 3.23 8.61
CA CYS A 255 4.76 4.52 8.58
C CYS A 255 5.20 4.94 9.99
N GLU A 256 4.29 4.91 10.96
CA GLU A 256 4.58 5.28 12.35
C GLU A 256 5.60 4.33 12.99
N ARG A 257 5.59 3.04 12.64
CA ARG A 257 6.64 2.10 13.09
C ARG A 257 8.03 2.51 12.59
N ILE A 258 8.17 2.86 11.31
CA ILE A 258 9.45 3.33 10.75
C ILE A 258 9.90 4.63 11.42
N LEU A 259 8.98 5.59 11.58
CA LEU A 259 9.29 6.86 12.23
C LEU A 259 9.69 6.69 13.70
N LYS A 260 9.00 5.82 14.45
CA LYS A 260 9.33 5.50 15.84
C LYS A 260 10.67 4.78 15.96
N ALA A 261 10.97 3.85 15.06
CA ALA A 261 12.27 3.17 15.03
C ALA A 261 13.41 4.18 14.87
N GLU A 262 13.24 5.16 13.98
CA GLU A 262 14.22 6.25 13.83
C GLU A 262 14.34 7.06 15.13
N ILE A 263 13.24 7.55 15.72
CA ILE A 263 13.27 8.34 16.97
C ILE A 263 13.91 7.58 18.14
N GLY A 264 13.60 6.29 18.28
CA GLY A 264 14.20 5.43 19.31
C GLY A 264 15.71 5.33 19.17
N GLN A 265 16.21 5.12 17.96
CA GLN A 265 17.64 5.07 17.68
C GLN A 265 18.34 6.41 17.92
N TRP A 266 17.68 7.55 17.67
CA TRP A 266 18.20 8.87 18.04
C TRP A 266 18.36 9.05 19.55
N ALA A 267 17.42 8.54 20.34
CA ALA A 267 17.48 8.61 21.79
C ALA A 267 18.62 7.75 22.35
N GLU A 268 18.81 6.54 21.81
CA GLU A 268 19.92 5.65 22.18
C GLU A 268 21.28 6.23 21.77
N SER A 269 21.38 6.79 20.56
CA SER A 269 22.62 7.42 20.07
C SER A 269 23.01 8.64 20.91
N ARG A 270 22.04 9.37 21.47
CA ARG A 270 22.30 10.47 22.42
C ARG A 270 22.78 9.95 23.77
N ARG A 271 22.11 8.95 24.35
CA ARG A 271 22.54 8.37 25.64
C ARG A 271 23.98 7.85 25.60
N LYS A 272 24.39 7.20 24.51
CA LYS A 272 25.78 6.72 24.35
C LYS A 272 26.79 7.87 24.30
N LYS A 273 26.41 8.99 23.68
CA LYS A 273 27.27 10.17 23.60
C LYS A 273 27.45 10.83 24.96
N ASP A 274 26.37 10.95 25.74
CA ASP A 274 26.41 11.54 27.09
C ASP A 274 27.29 10.69 28.03
N SER A 275 27.25 9.36 27.91
CA SER A 275 28.11 8.46 28.71
C SER A 275 29.59 8.45 28.31
N GLU A 276 29.93 8.92 27.10
CA GLU A 276 31.32 9.05 26.63
C GLU A 276 31.93 10.42 26.97
N ASP A 277 31.11 11.47 27.18
CA ASP A 277 31.57 12.79 27.62
C ASP A 277 31.75 12.88 29.15
N ASP A 278 31.07 12.03 29.92
CA ASP A 278 31.13 11.99 31.40
C ASP A 278 32.23 11.06 31.97
N GLY A 279 33.01 10.37 31.12
CA GLY A 279 34.05 9.39 31.51
C GLY A 279 35.45 9.77 31.09
#